data_AF-K1U2J8-F1
#
_entry.id   AF-K1U2J8-F1
#
_cell.length_a   1.000
_cell.length_b   1.000
_cell.length_c   1.000
_cell.angle_alpha   90.00
_cell.angle_beta   90.00
_cell.angle_gamma   90.00
#
_symmetry.space_group_name_H-M   'P 1'
#
loop_
_entity.id
_entity.type
_entity.pdbx_description
1 polymer ?
#
loop_
_entity_poly.entity_id
_entity_poly.type
_entity_poly.pdbx_seq_one_letter_code
_entity_poly.pdbx_strand_id
1 'polypeptide(L)'
;ERRKTNTFTKSDDNNFTSVYFDMPLKHTELTREFSQTPFIPSNKSDLDARCEEIITMQATGLATRLAHTGIQNAVLGLSGGLDSTLALIVCVHAFDMLGIDRKNIHTVTMPCFGTTKRTKSNAQLLAEAYGVSFEDINITKSCSSAFCRYQLIGFPRRALFQQISEPERGGRILGDKDDLLH
;
A
#
# COMPACT_ATOMS: atom_id res chain seq x y z
N GLU A 1 10.94 10.96 3.03
CA GLU A 1 10.81 12.36 3.49
C GLU A 1 11.72 12.78 4.65
N ARG A 2 12.13 11.91 5.58
CA ARG A 2 13.04 12.28 6.70
C ARG A 2 14.48 12.69 6.34
N ARG A 3 14.86 12.73 5.05
CA ARG A 3 16.18 13.22 4.59
C ARG A 3 16.20 14.71 4.20
N LYS A 4 15.06 15.41 4.25
CA LYS A 4 14.94 16.82 3.81
C LYS A 4 14.86 17.84 4.95
N THR A 5 15.12 17.44 6.19
CA THR A 5 15.14 18.38 7.32
C THR A 5 16.58 18.86 7.56
N ASN A 6 17.06 19.75 6.70
CA ASN A 6 18.29 20.52 6.93
C ASN A 6 17.97 21.78 7.74
N THR A 7 17.35 21.63 8.91
CA THR A 7 17.06 22.76 9.82
C THR A 7 18.29 23.20 10.62
N PHE A 8 19.49 22.73 10.23
CA PHE A 8 20.72 23.38 10.66
C PHE A 8 20.97 24.58 9.76
N THR A 9 20.32 25.69 10.06
CA THR A 9 20.73 27.00 9.55
C THR A 9 22.17 27.23 9.96
N LYS A 10 23.06 27.34 8.98
CA LYS A 10 24.42 27.83 9.20
C LYS A 10 24.27 29.27 9.67
N SER A 11 24.28 29.50 10.97
CA SER A 11 24.38 30.85 11.51
C SER A 11 25.72 31.42 11.08
N ASP A 12 25.72 32.57 10.40
CA ASP A 12 26.94 33.31 10.02
C ASP A 12 27.70 33.88 11.24
N ASP A 13 27.24 33.59 12.46
CA ASP A 13 28.01 33.80 13.67
C ASP A 13 29.22 32.86 13.67
N ASN A 14 30.40 33.44 13.42
CA ASN A 14 31.73 32.81 13.54
C ASN A 14 32.08 32.34 14.96
N ASN A 15 31.09 32.14 15.84
CA ASN A 15 31.25 31.86 17.26
C ASN A 15 31.19 30.35 17.55
N PHE A 16 31.84 29.53 16.72
CA PHE A 16 31.99 28.09 16.97
C PHE A 16 33.29 27.85 17.73
N THR A 17 33.20 27.24 18.91
CA THR A 17 34.38 26.77 19.63
C THR A 17 34.80 25.41 19.08
N SER A 18 35.86 25.39 18.28
CA SER A 18 36.50 24.15 17.84
C SER A 18 37.26 23.54 19.01
N VAL A 19 36.79 22.39 19.51
CA VAL A 19 37.50 21.59 20.51
C VAL A 19 38.21 20.45 19.80
N TYR A 20 39.54 20.52 19.78
CA TYR A 20 40.36 19.43 19.27
C TYR A 20 40.44 18.32 20.32
N PHE A 21 40.23 17.09 19.88
CA PHE A 21 40.50 15.91 20.68
C PHE A 21 41.42 15.00 19.89
N ASP A 22 42.31 14.32 20.60
CA ASP A 22 43.09 13.23 20.06
C ASP A 22 42.50 11.92 20.60
N MET A 23 42.31 10.95 19.71
CA MET A 23 41.84 9.64 20.09
C MET A 23 42.68 8.58 19.36
N PRO A 24 43.36 7.67 20.08
CA PRO A 24 44.13 6.63 19.44
C PRO A 24 43.18 5.70 18.66
N LEU A 25 43.50 5.45 17.40
CA LEU A 25 42.83 4.44 16.58
C LEU A 25 42.98 3.08 17.25
N LYS A 26 41.86 2.56 17.79
CA LYS A 26 41.79 1.22 18.37
C LYS A 26 41.00 0.32 17.44
N HIS A 27 41.42 -0.94 17.33
CA HIS A 27 40.63 -1.96 16.68
C HIS A 27 39.35 -2.18 17.49
N THR A 28 38.20 -1.92 16.88
CA THR A 28 36.88 -2.09 17.49
C THR A 28 36.13 -3.20 16.79
N GLU A 29 35.90 -4.30 17.50
CA GLU A 29 35.01 -5.36 17.04
C GLU A 29 33.55 -5.02 17.37
N LEU A 30 32.64 -5.49 16.52
CA LEU A 30 31.21 -5.26 16.71
C LEU A 30 30.72 -6.12 17.87
N THR A 31 30.38 -5.50 19.00
CA THR A 31 29.98 -6.21 20.23
C THR A 31 28.52 -6.64 20.26
N ARG A 32 27.71 -6.23 19.26
CA ARG A 32 26.30 -6.61 19.15
C ARG A 32 25.96 -7.07 17.75
N GLU A 33 25.09 -8.06 17.67
CA GLU A 33 24.51 -8.52 16.41
C GLU A 33 23.37 -7.59 16.00
N PHE A 34 23.31 -7.24 14.71
CA PHE A 34 22.21 -6.47 14.14
C PHE A 34 21.42 -7.37 13.20
N SER A 35 20.14 -7.57 13.50
CA SER A 35 19.26 -8.31 12.61
C SER A 35 19.13 -7.59 11.27
N GLN A 36 19.21 -8.35 10.17
CA GLN A 36 18.89 -7.87 8.83
C GLN A 36 17.38 -7.57 8.67
N THR A 37 16.56 -8.13 9.56
CA THR A 37 15.10 -7.95 9.58
C THR A 37 14.66 -7.37 10.94
N PRO A 38 14.98 -6.11 11.24
CA PRO A 38 14.74 -5.51 12.55
C PRO A 38 13.26 -5.41 12.94
N PHE A 39 12.35 -5.49 11.97
CA PHE A 39 10.89 -5.45 12.18
C PHE A 39 10.23 -6.84 12.22
N ILE A 40 11.02 -7.91 12.08
CA ILE A 40 10.52 -9.28 12.10
C ILE A 40 11.14 -9.97 13.33
N PRO A 41 10.32 -10.38 14.31
CA PRO A 41 10.80 -11.12 15.47
C PRO A 41 11.51 -12.40 15.03
N SER A 42 12.65 -12.70 15.65
CA SER A 42 13.43 -13.92 15.34
C SER A 42 12.72 -15.20 15.79
N ASN A 43 11.85 -15.09 16.80
CA ASN A 43 11.08 -16.20 17.36
C ASN A 43 9.71 -16.32 16.68
N LYS A 44 9.36 -17.53 16.22
CA LYS A 44 8.12 -17.80 15.48
C LYS A 44 6.85 -17.59 16.32
N SER A 45 6.86 -17.97 17.59
CA SER A 45 5.68 -17.76 18.45
C SER A 45 5.39 -16.28 18.67
N ASP A 46 6.45 -15.47 18.77
CA ASP A 46 6.33 -14.02 18.90
C ASP A 46 5.91 -13.38 17.58
N LEU A 47 6.27 -13.97 16.44
CA LEU A 47 5.90 -13.47 15.12
C LEU A 47 4.39 -13.55 14.88
N ASP A 48 3.76 -14.68 15.16
CA ASP A 48 2.31 -14.85 14.94
C ASP A 48 1.50 -13.87 15.80
N ALA A 49 1.85 -13.75 17.08
CA ALA A 49 1.20 -12.80 18.00
C ALA A 49 1.36 -11.34 17.54
N ARG A 50 2.54 -10.97 17.02
CA ARG A 50 2.80 -9.62 16.51
C ARG A 50 2.06 -9.34 15.21
N CYS A 51 1.99 -10.31 14.30
CA CYS A 51 1.20 -10.19 13.08
C CYS A 51 -0.29 -9.97 13.39
N GLU A 52 -0.84 -10.74 14.32
CA GLU A 52 -2.23 -10.57 14.76
C GLU A 52 -2.47 -9.19 15.39
N GLU A 53 -1.55 -8.73 16.24
CA GLU A 53 -1.60 -7.39 16.84
C GLU A 53 -1.59 -6.29 15.76
N ILE A 54 -0.71 -6.41 14.76
CA ILE A 54 -0.61 -5.45 13.66
C ILE A 54 -1.90 -5.39 12.84
N ILE A 55 -2.45 -6.55 12.46
CA ILE A 55 -3.71 -6.63 11.71
C ILE A 55 -4.85 -6.03 12.53
N THR A 56 -4.93 -6.37 13.82
CA THR A 56 -5.96 -5.85 14.73
C THR A 56 -5.87 -4.34 14.88
N MET A 57 -4.66 -3.78 15.01
CA MET A 57 -4.46 -2.32 15.07
C MET A 57 -4.91 -1.62 13.78
N GLN A 58 -4.55 -2.17 12.61
CA GLN A 58 -4.98 -1.63 11.32
C GLN A 58 -6.50 -1.70 11.15
N ALA A 59 -7.12 -2.83 11.51
CA ALA A 59 -8.57 -3.03 11.44
C ALA A 59 -9.32 -2.10 12.39
N THR A 60 -8.83 -1.94 13.62
CA THR A 60 -9.44 -1.03 14.62
C THR A 60 -9.39 0.42 14.15
N GLY A 61 -8.27 0.86 13.57
CA GLY A 61 -8.14 2.20 13.00
C GLY A 61 -9.13 2.45 11.85
N LEU A 62 -9.28 1.48 10.96
CA LEU A 62 -10.25 1.54 9.87
C LEU A 62 -11.70 1.51 10.38
N ALA A 63 -12.02 0.61 11.32
CA ALA A 63 -13.34 0.50 11.94
C ALA A 63 -13.76 1.81 12.61
N THR A 64 -12.83 2.45 13.34
CA THR A 64 -13.07 3.76 13.95
C THR A 64 -13.45 4.80 12.90
N ARG A 65 -12.73 4.83 11.76
CA ARG A 65 -13.04 5.75 10.67
C ARG A 65 -14.43 5.47 10.08
N LEU A 66 -14.74 4.21 9.78
CA LEU A 66 -16.03 3.80 9.21
C LEU A 66 -17.19 4.19 10.14
N ALA A 67 -17.08 3.85 11.43
CA ALA A 67 -18.08 4.18 12.45
C ALA A 67 -18.30 5.70 12.58
N HIS A 68 -17.23 6.50 12.59
CA HIS A 68 -17.33 7.95 12.67
C HIS A 68 -17.97 8.59 11.43
N THR A 69 -17.73 8.02 10.25
CA THR A 69 -18.29 8.54 8.99
C THR A 69 -19.66 7.99 8.64
N GLY A 70 -20.12 6.92 9.30
CA GLY A 70 -21.35 6.20 8.95
C GLY A 70 -21.31 5.49 7.60
N ILE A 71 -20.12 5.30 7.01
CA ILE A 71 -19.94 4.65 5.71
C ILE A 71 -20.13 3.15 5.88
N GLN A 72 -21.00 2.55 5.06
CA GLN A 72 -21.28 1.12 5.09
C GLN A 72 -20.64 0.37 3.91
N ASN A 73 -20.17 1.07 2.88
CA ASN A 73 -19.59 0.50 1.67
C ASN A 73 -18.11 0.86 1.52
N ALA A 74 -17.28 -0.10 1.12
CA ALA A 74 -15.86 0.11 0.85
C ALA A 74 -15.51 -0.41 -0.55
N VAL A 75 -14.78 0.39 -1.33
CA VAL A 75 -14.27 -0.01 -2.66
C VAL A 75 -12.77 -0.22 -2.57
N LEU A 76 -12.28 -1.38 -3.00
CA LEU A 76 -10.87 -1.77 -2.91
C LEU A 76 -10.35 -2.32 -4.24
N GLY A 77 -9.25 -1.75 -4.75
CA GLY A 77 -8.53 -2.29 -5.90
C GLY A 77 -7.74 -3.55 -5.52
N LEU A 78 -8.03 -4.68 -6.15
CA LEU A 78 -7.46 -5.99 -5.83
C LEU A 78 -6.59 -6.50 -6.97
N SER A 79 -5.26 -6.40 -6.82
CA SER A 79 -4.29 -6.75 -7.87
C SER A 79 -3.73 -8.18 -7.75
N GLY A 80 -3.96 -8.84 -6.61
CA GLY A 80 -3.35 -10.12 -6.25
C GLY A 80 -1.93 -10.02 -5.68
N GLY A 81 -1.46 -8.80 -5.37
CA GLY A 81 -0.20 -8.56 -4.65
C GLY A 81 -0.35 -8.61 -3.13
N LEU A 82 0.77 -8.60 -2.41
CA LEU A 82 0.82 -8.64 -0.94
C LEU A 82 0.01 -7.50 -0.32
N ASP A 83 0.26 -6.26 -0.74
CA ASP A 83 -0.33 -5.07 -0.12
C ASP A 83 -1.85 -5.01 -0.29
N SER A 84 -2.35 -5.27 -1.50
CA SER A 84 -3.80 -5.29 -1.76
C SER A 84 -4.49 -6.45 -1.02
N THR A 85 -3.79 -7.56 -0.80
CA THR A 85 -4.31 -8.69 -0.04
C THR A 85 -4.41 -8.35 1.45
N LEU A 86 -3.36 -7.75 2.01
CA LEU A 86 -3.38 -7.27 3.40
C LEU A 86 -4.48 -6.22 3.61
N ALA A 87 -4.65 -5.29 2.66
CA ALA A 87 -5.72 -4.29 2.71
C ALA A 87 -7.12 -4.93 2.76
N LEU A 88 -7.36 -6.01 1.99
CA LEU A 88 -8.62 -6.73 2.06
C LEU A 88 -8.82 -7.41 3.41
N ILE A 89 -7.80 -8.10 3.93
CA ILE A 89 -7.86 -8.74 5.25
C ILE A 89 -8.25 -7.71 6.31
N VAL A 90 -7.54 -6.59 6.37
CA VAL A 90 -7.83 -5.49 7.30
C VAL A 90 -9.26 -4.96 7.13
N CYS A 91 -9.74 -4.77 5.89
CA CYS A 91 -11.13 -4.35 5.63
C CYS A 91 -12.15 -5.36 6.16
N VAL A 92 -11.97 -6.65 5.89
CA VAL A 92 -12.87 -7.71 6.36
C VAL A 92 -12.94 -7.72 7.89
N HIS A 93 -11.79 -7.69 8.56
CA HIS A 93 -11.73 -7.63 10.02
C HIS A 93 -12.42 -6.37 10.58
N ALA A 94 -12.26 -5.22 9.92
CA ALA A 94 -12.93 -3.99 10.34
C ALA A 94 -14.46 -4.06 10.18
N PHE A 95 -14.94 -4.66 9.09
CA PHE A 95 -16.37 -4.85 8.86
C PHE A 95 -16.97 -5.84 9.86
N ASP A 96 -16.25 -6.93 10.16
CA ASP A 96 -16.66 -7.92 11.16
C ASP A 96 -16.76 -7.30 12.56
N MET A 97 -15.81 -6.44 12.95
CA MET A 97 -15.85 -5.71 14.23
C MET A 97 -17.07 -4.78 14.35
N LEU A 98 -17.54 -4.22 13.23
CA LEU A 98 -18.71 -3.32 13.18
C LEU A 98 -20.04 -4.03 12.90
N GLY A 99 -20.00 -5.33 12.59
CA GLY A 99 -21.18 -6.09 12.18
C GLY A 99 -21.77 -5.66 10.83
N ILE A 100 -20.95 -5.08 9.94
CA ILE A 100 -21.36 -4.69 8.59
C ILE A 100 -21.23 -5.90 7.66
N ASP A 101 -22.17 -6.09 6.74
CA ASP A 101 -22.10 -7.19 5.77
C ASP A 101 -20.84 -7.05 4.88
N ARG A 102 -20.07 -8.14 4.79
CA ARG A 102 -18.88 -8.23 3.93
C ARG A 102 -19.22 -8.02 2.45
N LYS A 103 -20.48 -8.21 2.04
CA LYS A 103 -20.94 -7.89 0.67
C LYS A 103 -20.79 -6.42 0.30
N ASN A 104 -20.77 -5.53 1.28
CA ASN A 104 -20.53 -4.12 1.07
C ASN A 104 -19.05 -3.77 0.84
N ILE A 105 -18.16 -4.77 0.85
CA ILE A 105 -16.78 -4.64 0.38
C ILE A 105 -16.76 -4.98 -1.11
N HIS A 106 -16.61 -3.95 -1.95
CA HIS A 106 -16.53 -4.05 -3.39
C HIS A 106 -15.08 -4.11 -3.82
N THR A 107 -14.64 -5.30 -4.25
CA THR A 107 -13.28 -5.51 -4.75
C THR A 107 -13.26 -5.43 -6.26
N VAL A 108 -12.35 -4.63 -6.81
CA VAL A 108 -12.25 -4.38 -8.25
C VAL A 108 -10.87 -4.78 -8.75
N THR A 109 -10.81 -5.70 -9.71
CA THR A 109 -9.57 -5.98 -10.46
C THR A 109 -9.58 -5.22 -11.78
N MET A 110 -8.42 -4.64 -12.13
CA MET A 110 -8.26 -3.84 -13.35
C MET A 110 -7.07 -4.32 -14.18
N PRO A 111 -7.23 -5.43 -14.92
CA PRO A 111 -6.17 -5.95 -15.77
C PRO A 111 -5.86 -4.99 -16.93
N CYS A 112 -4.57 -4.81 -17.19
CA CYS A 112 -4.03 -4.06 -18.34
C CYS A 112 -2.94 -4.88 -19.07
N PHE A 113 -2.33 -4.35 -20.14
CA PHE A 113 -1.31 -5.05 -20.92
C PHE A 113 -0.20 -5.63 -20.04
N GLY A 114 0.08 -6.94 -20.18
CA GLY A 114 1.11 -7.61 -19.38
C GLY A 114 0.65 -8.20 -18.04
N THR A 115 -0.62 -8.02 -17.66
CA THR A 115 -1.18 -8.74 -16.49
C THR A 115 -1.34 -10.22 -16.86
N THR A 116 -0.55 -11.10 -16.24
CA THR A 116 -0.67 -12.54 -16.49
C THR A 116 -1.99 -13.09 -15.94
N LYS A 117 -2.60 -14.09 -16.61
CA LYS A 117 -3.84 -14.76 -16.15
C LYS A 117 -3.75 -15.26 -14.69
N ARG A 118 -2.54 -15.55 -14.20
CA ARG A 118 -2.28 -16.09 -12.86
C ARG A 118 -2.63 -15.12 -11.72
N THR A 119 -2.33 -13.83 -11.83
CA THR A 119 -2.63 -12.85 -10.77
C THR A 119 -4.11 -12.48 -10.70
N LYS A 120 -4.81 -12.48 -11.84
CA LYS A 120 -6.27 -12.32 -11.89
C LYS A 120 -6.99 -13.46 -11.13
N SER A 121 -6.51 -14.70 -11.33
CA SER A 121 -7.07 -15.88 -10.63
C SER A 121 -6.95 -15.74 -9.11
N ASN A 122 -5.81 -15.25 -8.61
CA ASN A 122 -5.61 -15.12 -7.17
C ASN A 122 -6.53 -14.04 -6.57
N ALA A 123 -6.69 -12.90 -7.24
CA ALA A 123 -7.56 -11.83 -6.78
C ALA A 123 -9.02 -12.29 -6.66
N GLN A 124 -9.50 -13.01 -7.68
CA GLN A 124 -10.84 -13.59 -7.70
C GLN A 124 -11.02 -14.65 -6.59
N LEU A 125 -10.12 -15.62 -6.51
CA LEU A 125 -10.19 -16.69 -5.50
C LEU A 125 -10.18 -16.13 -4.07
N LEU A 126 -9.40 -15.07 -3.85
CA LEU A 126 -9.30 -14.45 -2.54
C LEU A 126 -10.58 -13.66 -2.18
N ALA A 127 -11.16 -12.93 -3.14
CA ALA A 127 -12.45 -12.27 -2.93
C ALA A 127 -13.58 -13.28 -2.66
N GLU A 128 -13.63 -14.37 -3.42
CA GLU A 128 -14.59 -15.47 -3.23
C GLU A 128 -14.42 -16.13 -1.85
N ALA A 129 -13.18 -16.40 -1.42
CA ALA A 129 -12.89 -17.02 -0.13
C ALA A 129 -13.34 -16.15 1.07
N TYR A 130 -13.20 -14.83 0.97
CA TYR A 130 -13.68 -13.90 2.01
C TYR A 130 -15.17 -13.55 1.89
N GLY A 131 -15.82 -13.96 0.80
CA GLY A 131 -17.25 -13.73 0.55
C GLY A 131 -17.61 -12.30 0.16
N VAL A 132 -16.62 -11.49 -0.25
CA VAL A 132 -16.81 -10.07 -0.63
C VAL A 132 -17.31 -9.94 -2.08
N SER A 133 -17.78 -8.76 -2.46
CA SER A 133 -18.20 -8.48 -3.84
C SER A 133 -16.97 -8.32 -4.73
N PHE A 134 -17.02 -8.84 -5.97
CA PHE A 134 -15.89 -8.84 -6.91
C PHE A 134 -16.31 -8.39 -8.30
N GLU A 135 -15.55 -7.47 -8.88
CA GLU A 135 -15.75 -6.94 -10.23
C GLU A 135 -14.45 -6.95 -11.03
N ASP A 136 -14.54 -7.27 -12.33
CA ASP A 136 -13.42 -7.26 -13.27
C ASP A 136 -13.64 -6.21 -14.36
N ILE A 137 -12.90 -5.11 -14.27
CA ILE A 137 -12.99 -3.98 -15.19
C ILE A 137 -11.74 -3.95 -16.07
N ASN A 138 -11.90 -4.34 -17.33
CA ASN A 138 -10.80 -4.34 -18.27
C ASN A 138 -10.47 -2.90 -18.76
N ILE A 139 -9.35 -2.35 -18.30
CA ILE A 139 -8.90 -0.98 -18.63
C ILE A 139 -7.98 -0.91 -19.87
N THR A 140 -7.80 -2.02 -20.58
CA THR A 140 -6.87 -2.12 -21.73
C THR A 140 -7.13 -1.05 -22.78
N LYS A 141 -8.40 -0.82 -23.16
CA LYS A 141 -8.76 0.17 -24.18
C LYS A 141 -8.43 1.60 -23.74
N SER A 142 -8.75 1.97 -22.50
CA SER A 142 -8.46 3.30 -21.96
C SER A 142 -6.95 3.56 -21.94
N CYS A 143 -6.20 2.58 -21.44
CA CYS A 143 -4.75 2.65 -21.38
C CYS A 143 -4.10 2.67 -22.77
N SER A 144 -4.63 1.95 -23.78
CA SER A 144 -4.16 2.02 -25.17
C SER A 144 -4.32 3.42 -25.77
N SER A 145 -5.49 4.03 -25.59
CA SER A 145 -5.77 5.36 -26.12
C SER A 145 -4.86 6.42 -25.51
N ALA A 146 -4.64 6.36 -24.20
CA ALA A 146 -3.68 7.22 -23.50
C ALA A 146 -2.24 6.94 -23.98
N PHE A 147 -1.85 5.67 -24.08
CA PHE A 147 -0.50 5.28 -24.51
C PHE A 147 -0.19 5.74 -25.94
N CYS A 148 -1.16 5.64 -26.86
CA CYS A 148 -1.03 6.16 -28.23
C CYS A 148 -0.80 7.69 -28.25
N ARG A 149 -1.43 8.43 -27.33
CA ARG A 149 -1.27 9.88 -27.20
C ARG A 149 0.13 10.26 -26.68
N TYR A 150 0.64 9.55 -25.68
CA TYR A 150 1.92 9.88 -25.05
C TYR A 150 3.15 9.32 -25.77
N GLN A 151 3.02 8.25 -26.57
CA GLN A 151 4.14 7.72 -27.33
C GLN A 151 4.59 8.67 -28.47
N LEU A 152 3.75 9.61 -28.89
CA LEU A 152 4.13 10.71 -29.78
C LEU A 152 5.19 11.65 -29.17
N ILE A 153 5.43 11.56 -27.85
CA ILE A 153 6.29 12.47 -27.07
C ILE A 153 7.64 11.78 -26.69
N GLY A 154 7.93 10.59 -27.21
CA GLY A 154 9.27 9.97 -27.12
C GLY A 154 9.66 9.33 -25.78
N PHE A 155 8.73 9.12 -24.85
CA PHE A 155 9.02 8.50 -23.55
C PHE A 155 9.25 6.96 -23.63
N PRO A 156 10.09 6.38 -22.74
CA PRO A 156 10.32 4.94 -22.68
C PRO A 156 9.05 4.17 -22.27
N ARG A 157 8.67 3.17 -23.07
CA ARG A 157 7.41 2.40 -22.94
C ARG A 157 7.13 1.82 -21.55
N ARG A 158 8.16 1.37 -20.82
CA ARG A 158 8.00 0.75 -19.50
C ARG A 158 7.56 1.74 -18.41
N ALA A 159 8.16 2.92 -18.36
CA ALA A 159 7.80 3.95 -17.37
C ALA A 159 6.39 4.51 -17.65
N LEU A 160 6.08 4.70 -18.93
CA LEU A 160 4.80 5.19 -19.39
C LEU A 160 3.62 4.29 -18.97
N PHE A 161 3.86 2.97 -18.95
CA PHE A 161 2.81 2.00 -18.64
C PHE A 161 2.28 2.15 -17.21
N GLN A 162 3.17 2.26 -16.23
CA GLN A 162 2.76 2.41 -14.83
C GLN A 162 2.19 3.80 -14.55
N GLN A 163 2.76 4.83 -15.19
CA GLN A 163 2.25 6.21 -15.07
C GLN A 163 0.84 6.39 -15.66
N ILE A 164 0.45 5.60 -16.66
CA ILE A 164 -0.89 5.68 -17.27
C ILE A 164 -1.88 4.75 -16.55
N SER A 165 -1.46 3.53 -16.20
CA SER A 165 -2.38 2.53 -15.64
C SER A 165 -2.84 2.85 -14.21
N GLU A 166 -1.96 3.36 -13.33
CA GLU A 166 -2.33 3.70 -11.94
C GLU A 166 -3.39 4.82 -11.82
N PRO A 167 -3.28 5.96 -12.52
CA PRO A 167 -4.33 6.99 -12.45
C PRO A 167 -5.65 6.53 -13.09
N GLU A 168 -5.62 5.75 -14.17
CA GLU A 168 -6.83 5.14 -14.75
C GLU A 168 -7.52 4.19 -13.76
N ARG A 169 -6.74 3.43 -12.99
CA ARG A 169 -7.25 2.57 -11.91
C ARG A 169 -7.92 3.38 -10.81
N GLY A 170 -7.24 4.43 -10.33
CA GLY A 170 -7.80 5.32 -9.32
C GLY A 170 -9.08 6.01 -9.77
N GLY A 171 -9.12 6.46 -11.04
CA GLY A 171 -10.30 7.10 -11.63
C GLY A 171 -11.52 6.19 -11.71
N ARG A 172 -11.34 4.91 -12.07
CA ARG A 172 -12.44 3.93 -12.09
C ARG A 172 -12.99 3.62 -10.71
N ILE A 173 -12.10 3.43 -9.72
CA ILE A 173 -12.50 3.20 -8.33
C ILE A 173 -13.27 4.39 -7.76
N LEU A 174 -12.93 5.63 -8.14
CA LEU A 174 -13.70 6.80 -7.73
C LEU A 174 -15.03 6.92 -8.49
N GLY A 175 -15.06 6.62 -9.78
CA GLY A 175 -16.28 6.70 -10.59
C GLY A 175 -17.38 5.73 -10.13
N ASP A 176 -17.03 4.49 -9.77
CA ASP A 176 -17.99 3.52 -9.24
C ASP A 176 -18.59 3.94 -7.88
N LYS A 177 -17.94 4.85 -7.14
CA LYS A 177 -18.55 5.37 -5.90
C LYS A 177 -19.80 6.18 -6.19
N ASP A 178 -19.84 6.90 -7.31
CA ASP A 178 -21.02 7.70 -7.67
C ASP A 178 -22.18 6.80 -8.09
N ASP A 179 -21.89 5.63 -8.68
CA ASP A 179 -22.90 4.63 -9.06
C ASP A 179 -23.38 3.75 -7.87
N LEU A 180 -22.56 3.56 -6.84
CA LEU A 180 -22.89 2.80 -5.62
C LEU A 180 -23.59 3.64 -4.51
N LEU A 181 -23.75 4.95 -4.73
CA LEU A 181 -24.45 5.87 -3.80
C LEU A 181 -25.92 6.12 -4.19
N HIS A 182 -26.43 5.45 -5.23
CA HIS A 182 -27.82 5.46 -5.68
C HIS A 182 -28.53 4.14 -5.42
#